data_AF-A0A1D6GXI6-F1
#
_entry.id   AF-A0A1D6GXI6-F1
#
_cell.length_a   1.000
_cell.length_b   1.000
_cell.length_c   1.000
_cell.angle_alpha   90.00
_cell.angle_beta   90.00
_cell.angle_gamma   90.00
#
_symmetry.space_group_name_H-M   'P 1'
#
loop_
_entity.id
_entity.type
_entity.pdbx_description
1 polymer ?
#
loop_
_entity_poly.entity_id
_entity_poly.type
_entity_poly.pdbx_seq_one_letter_code
_entity_poly.pdbx_strand_id
1 'polypeptide(L)'
;MGSYAYKYCMCFTRKFRSPDAQPPPDVRAAHLSFASDAHALRRFVAGVQGESPADVDRILAMLSGGHSHGIARLVTRSPAASTPTLEDFFAFLFSPDLNPPIAHQVHQDMSAPFSHYFVFTGHNSYLTGNQLNSDSSDVPIVKALQRGVRVIELDMWPNPSKDNVDILHGGTLTAPVEMIKCLKSIKEYAFCASNYPLVITLEDHLTSDLQAKVATV
;
A
#
# COMPACT_ATOMS: atom_id res chain seq x y z
N MET A 1 3.88 17.39 22.90
CA MET A 1 5.18 18.05 23.18
C MET A 1 6.33 17.06 22.99
N GLY A 2 6.95 17.03 21.81
CA GLY A 2 8.15 16.22 21.57
C GLY A 2 9.41 17.01 21.92
N SER A 3 10.14 16.62 22.96
CA SER A 3 11.47 17.17 23.26
C SER A 3 12.53 16.20 22.75
N TYR A 4 13.29 16.60 21.74
CA TYR A 4 14.42 15.82 21.26
C TYR A 4 15.69 16.26 21.99
N ALA A 5 16.34 15.32 22.66
CA ALA A 5 17.61 15.56 23.35
C ALA A 5 18.75 14.97 22.53
N TYR A 6 19.65 15.82 22.05
CA TYR A 6 20.86 15.39 21.36
C TYR A 6 22.06 15.56 22.31
N LYS A 7 22.86 14.50 22.46
CA LYS A 7 24.15 14.56 23.17
C LYS A 7 25.18 15.16 22.23
N TYR A 8 25.76 16.29 22.61
CA TYR A 8 26.85 16.93 21.88
C TYR A 8 28.08 16.96 22.79
N CYS A 9 29.06 16.10 22.50
CA CYS A 9 30.20 15.80 23.38
C CYS A 9 29.75 15.18 24.72
N MET A 10 30.54 14.25 25.27
CA MET A 10 30.11 13.28 26.30
C MET A 10 29.43 13.85 27.56
N CYS A 11 29.56 15.14 27.84
CA CYS A 11 29.05 15.78 29.05
C CYS A 11 27.95 16.83 28.83
N PHE A 12 27.58 17.17 27.57
CA PHE A 12 26.58 18.22 27.30
C PHE A 12 25.37 17.68 26.54
N THR A 13 24.19 17.81 27.16
CA THR A 13 22.92 17.49 26.51
C THR A 13 22.24 18.79 26.12
N ARG A 14 22.07 19.02 24.81
CA ARG A 14 21.33 20.17 24.31
C ARG A 14 19.90 19.74 24.02
N LYS A 15 18.95 20.33 24.74
CA LYS A 15 17.52 20.12 24.50
C LYS A 15 17.05 21.11 23.44
N PHE A 16 16.65 20.61 22.28
CA PHE A 16 15.99 21.42 21.28
C PHE A 16 14.49 21.33 21.52
N ARG A 17 13.87 22.47 21.82
CA ARG A 17 12.43 22.61 21.69
C ARG A 17 12.16 22.88 20.23
N SER A 18 11.59 21.92 19.53
CA SER A 18 10.94 22.24 18.26
C SER A 18 9.79 23.18 18.61
N PRO A 19 9.65 24.35 17.96
CA PRO A 19 8.41 25.11 18.06
C PRO A 19 7.26 24.15 17.79
N ASP A 20 6.17 24.19 18.56
CA ASP A 20 5.00 23.35 18.27
C ASP A 20 4.68 23.53 16.79
N ALA A 21 4.86 22.46 16.02
CA ALA A 21 4.69 22.48 14.58
C ALA A 21 3.21 22.79 14.35
N GLN A 22 2.92 24.07 14.11
CA GLN A 22 1.57 24.51 13.83
C GLN A 22 1.09 23.75 12.59
N PRO A 23 -0.22 23.44 12.50
CA PRO A 23 -0.78 22.85 11.29
C PRO A 23 -0.32 23.65 10.06
N PRO A 24 0.08 23.00 8.96
CA PRO A 24 0.59 23.67 7.76
C PRO A 24 -0.34 24.81 7.25
N PRO A 25 0.20 25.84 6.55
CA PRO A 25 -0.59 27.01 6.15
C PRO A 25 -1.85 26.70 5.34
N ASP A 26 -1.78 25.70 4.47
CA ASP A 26 -2.88 25.15 3.68
C ASP A 26 -3.96 24.49 4.56
N VAL A 27 -3.57 23.73 5.59
CA VAL A 27 -4.51 23.17 6.59
C VAL A 27 -5.21 24.28 7.36
N ARG A 28 -4.49 25.33 7.76
CA ARG A 28 -5.09 26.48 8.45
C ARG A 28 -6.05 27.24 7.54
N ALA A 29 -5.69 27.44 6.27
CA ALA A 29 -6.55 28.06 5.29
C ALA A 29 -7.82 27.24 5.04
N ALA A 30 -7.70 25.91 4.97
CA ALA A 30 -8.84 24.99 4.88
C ALA A 30 -9.71 25.07 6.13
N HIS A 31 -9.15 25.04 7.35
CA HIS A 31 -9.94 25.22 8.56
C HIS A 31 -10.68 26.56 8.57
N LEU A 32 -10.01 27.66 8.23
CA LEU A 32 -10.59 29.00 8.20
C LEU A 32 -11.73 29.14 7.19
N SER A 33 -11.65 28.47 6.03
CA SER A 33 -12.72 28.50 5.04
C SER A 33 -14.00 27.80 5.51
N PHE A 34 -13.90 26.89 6.50
CA PHE A 34 -15.04 26.15 7.05
C PHE A 34 -15.39 26.52 8.51
N ALA A 35 -14.53 27.24 9.23
CA ALA A 35 -14.77 27.64 10.62
C ALA A 35 -15.80 28.77 10.76
N SER A 36 -16.14 29.44 9.65
CA SER A 36 -17.12 30.53 9.61
C SER A 36 -18.58 30.06 9.64
N ASP A 37 -18.84 28.78 9.34
CA ASP A 37 -20.19 28.21 9.23
C ASP A 37 -20.15 26.73 9.64
N ALA A 38 -20.92 26.35 10.66
CA ALA A 38 -21.01 24.96 11.12
C ALA A 38 -21.45 23.99 10.00
N HIS A 39 -22.19 24.47 8.99
CA HIS A 39 -22.54 23.69 7.81
C HIS A 39 -21.39 23.54 6.81
N ALA A 40 -20.34 24.35 6.89
CA ALA A 40 -19.21 24.29 5.97
C ALA A 40 -18.34 23.04 6.19
N LEU A 41 -18.12 22.63 7.44
CA LEU A 41 -17.44 21.36 7.74
C LEU A 41 -18.26 20.16 7.23
N ARG A 42 -19.59 20.22 7.38
CA ARG A 42 -20.49 19.22 6.79
C ARG A 42 -20.34 19.13 5.27
N ARG A 43 -20.30 20.28 4.58
CA ARG A 43 -20.07 20.34 3.13
C ARG A 43 -18.69 19.84 2.74
N PHE A 44 -17.66 20.05 3.56
CA PHE A 44 -16.33 19.49 3.33
C PHE A 44 -16.34 17.97 3.44
N VAL A 45 -16.85 17.41 4.54
CA VAL A 45 -16.87 15.96 4.75
C VAL A 45 -17.78 15.26 3.70
N ALA A 46 -18.92 15.84 3.36
CA ALA A 46 -19.80 15.27 2.34
C ALA A 46 -19.29 15.48 0.90
N GLY A 47 -18.82 16.69 0.57
CA GLY A 47 -18.53 17.10 -0.80
C GLY A 47 -17.08 16.91 -1.23
N VAL A 48 -16.13 17.04 -0.30
CA VAL A 48 -14.70 16.88 -0.58
C VAL A 48 -14.24 15.46 -0.24
N GLN A 49 -14.63 14.92 0.92
CA GLN A 49 -14.28 13.53 1.30
C GLN A 49 -15.23 12.50 0.68
N GLY A 50 -16.44 12.89 0.28
CA GLY A 50 -17.41 11.98 -0.33
C GLY A 50 -18.07 11.04 0.67
N GLU A 51 -18.04 11.38 1.96
CA GLU A 51 -18.58 10.54 3.03
C GLU A 51 -20.10 10.40 2.97
N SER A 52 -20.61 9.25 3.41
CA SER A 52 -22.05 9.02 3.48
C SER A 52 -22.72 9.97 4.49
N PRO A 53 -24.02 10.30 4.35
CA PRO A 53 -24.70 11.17 5.31
C PRO A 53 -24.57 10.70 6.77
N ALA A 54 -24.57 9.38 7.00
CA ALA A 54 -24.41 8.79 8.33
C ALA A 54 -22.99 8.98 8.88
N ASP A 55 -21.97 8.82 8.03
CA ASP A 55 -20.57 9.00 8.41
C ASP A 55 -20.25 10.48 8.67
N VAL A 56 -20.82 11.39 7.86
CA VAL A 56 -20.75 12.84 8.10
C VAL A 56 -21.27 13.19 9.50
N ASP A 57 -22.44 12.69 9.89
CA ASP A 57 -23.00 12.96 11.22
C ASP A 57 -22.15 12.38 12.35
N ARG A 58 -21.60 11.17 12.15
CA ARG A 58 -20.69 10.53 13.10
C ARG A 58 -19.40 11.32 13.28
N ILE A 59 -18.76 11.74 12.19
CA ILE A 59 -17.51 12.51 12.18
C ILE A 59 -17.74 13.86 12.88
N LEU A 60 -18.81 14.57 12.55
CA LEU A 60 -19.15 15.85 13.17
C LEU A 60 -19.41 15.70 14.67
N ALA A 61 -20.13 14.66 15.09
CA ALA A 61 -20.39 14.40 16.51
C ALA A 61 -19.10 14.11 17.30
N MET A 62 -18.13 13.42 16.69
CA MET A 62 -16.84 13.12 17.31
C MET A 62 -15.92 14.35 17.35
N LEU A 63 -15.92 15.16 16.29
CA LEU A 63 -15.16 16.41 16.21
C LEU A 63 -15.66 17.48 17.18
N SER A 64 -16.98 17.63 17.32
CA SER A 64 -17.58 18.55 18.29
C SER A 64 -17.63 17.98 19.72
N GLY A 65 -17.37 16.67 19.89
CA GLY A 65 -17.42 15.98 21.17
C GLY A 65 -16.15 16.10 22.02
N GLY A 66 -15.02 16.44 21.40
CA GLY A 66 -13.71 16.58 22.03
C GLY A 66 -13.15 15.28 22.65
N HIS A 67 -11.85 15.07 22.57
CA HIS A 67 -11.12 13.94 23.21
C HIS A 67 -11.08 14.02 24.76
N SER A 68 -12.08 14.60 25.41
CA SER A 68 -12.13 14.79 26.86
C SER A 68 -12.56 13.52 27.58
N HIS A 69 -11.60 12.61 27.84
CA HIS A 69 -11.75 11.49 28.77
C HIS A 69 -11.73 11.94 30.25
N GLY A 70 -12.59 12.89 30.64
CA GLY A 70 -12.56 13.43 32.00
C GLY A 70 -13.91 13.95 32.53
N ILE A 71 -14.01 14.01 33.85
CA ILE A 71 -15.16 14.43 34.68
C ILE A 71 -15.67 15.85 34.31
N ALA A 72 -14.90 16.63 33.55
CA ALA A 72 -15.25 17.95 33.04
C ALA A 72 -16.54 17.97 32.18
N ARG A 73 -16.90 16.85 31.54
CA ARG A 73 -18.11 16.76 30.69
C ARG A 73 -19.44 16.78 31.47
N LEU A 74 -19.42 16.52 32.78
CA LEU A 74 -20.66 16.52 33.59
C LEU A 74 -21.12 17.93 34.02
N VAL A 75 -20.26 18.94 33.93
CA VAL A 75 -20.51 20.26 34.56
C VAL A 75 -20.99 21.32 33.56
N THR A 76 -20.75 21.15 32.26
CA THR A 76 -21.07 22.16 31.24
C THR A 76 -21.98 21.60 30.14
N ARG A 77 -23.27 21.38 30.46
CA ARG A 77 -24.31 21.20 29.43
C ARG A 77 -24.64 22.55 28.80
N SER A 78 -23.97 22.89 27.69
CA SER A 78 -24.53 23.81 26.70
C SER A 78 -24.92 22.99 25.45
N PRO A 79 -26.16 23.10 24.94
CA PRO A 79 -26.69 22.20 23.91
C PRO A 79 -26.31 22.61 22.47
N ALA A 80 -25.50 23.67 22.29
CA ALA A 80 -25.01 24.06 20.98
C ALA A 80 -23.72 23.28 20.67
N ALA A 81 -23.73 22.48 19.59
CA ALA A 81 -22.52 21.85 19.06
C ALA A 81 -21.50 22.95 18.75
N SER A 82 -20.40 22.99 19.50
CA SER A 82 -19.32 23.93 19.25
C SER A 82 -18.61 23.59 17.94
N THR A 83 -18.31 24.60 17.14
CA THR A 83 -17.50 24.46 15.93
C THR A 83 -16.14 23.85 16.28
N PRO A 84 -15.67 22.80 15.58
CA PRO A 84 -14.39 22.16 15.88
C PRO A 84 -13.21 23.14 15.79
N THR A 85 -12.27 23.03 16.72
CA THR A 85 -11.07 23.87 16.72
C THR A 85 -10.13 23.48 15.58
N LEU A 86 -9.13 24.32 15.30
CA LEU A 86 -8.08 23.99 14.31
C LEU A 86 -7.34 22.70 14.70
N GLU A 87 -7.15 22.47 16.00
CA GLU A 87 -6.51 21.25 16.51
C GLU A 87 -7.39 20.02 16.29
N ASP A 88 -8.71 20.12 16.52
CA ASP A 88 -9.65 19.03 16.26
C ASP A 88 -9.68 18.67 14.77
N PHE A 89 -9.68 19.68 13.89
CA PHE A 89 -9.62 19.47 12.44
C PHE A 89 -8.31 18.82 12.01
N PHE A 90 -7.17 19.30 12.54
CA PHE A 90 -5.87 18.72 12.23
C PHE A 90 -5.75 17.27 12.72
N ALA A 91 -6.25 16.97 13.92
CA ALA A 91 -6.31 15.61 14.45
C ALA A 91 -7.20 14.69 13.60
N PHE A 92 -8.33 15.19 13.10
CA PHE A 92 -9.20 14.46 12.19
C PHE A 92 -8.51 14.05 10.89
N LEU A 93 -7.74 14.95 10.26
CA LEU A 93 -7.06 14.66 8.99
C LEU A 93 -6.11 13.45 9.08
N PHE A 94 -5.59 13.15 10.27
CA PHE A 94 -4.70 12.01 10.52
C PHE A 94 -5.36 10.90 11.34
N SER A 95 -6.66 11.00 11.61
CA SER A 95 -7.38 9.98 12.38
C SER A 95 -7.62 8.76 11.48
N PRO A 96 -7.03 7.59 11.79
CA PRO A 96 -7.26 6.39 11.00
C PRO A 96 -8.72 5.89 11.11
N ASP A 97 -9.44 6.30 12.17
CA ASP A 97 -10.83 5.90 12.41
C ASP A 97 -11.84 6.82 11.70
N LEU A 98 -11.50 8.10 11.50
CA LEU A 98 -12.40 9.12 10.95
C LEU A 98 -12.03 9.56 9.54
N ASN A 99 -10.75 9.45 9.17
CA ASN A 99 -10.23 9.75 7.84
C ASN A 99 -9.30 8.59 7.42
N PRO A 100 -9.84 7.36 7.28
CA PRO A 100 -9.03 6.22 6.91
C PRO A 100 -8.38 6.45 5.54
N PRO A 101 -7.20 5.86 5.27
CA PRO A 101 -6.70 5.80 3.92
C PRO A 101 -7.73 5.13 3.00
N ILE A 102 -7.66 5.43 1.70
CA ILE A 102 -8.52 4.81 0.68
C ILE A 102 -8.60 3.30 0.97
N ALA A 103 -9.83 2.82 1.19
CA ALA A 103 -10.07 1.47 1.65
C ALA A 103 -9.38 0.44 0.75
N HIS A 104 -8.87 -0.63 1.35
CA HIS A 104 -8.26 -1.76 0.65
C HIS A 104 -9.30 -2.64 -0.07
N GLN A 105 -10.34 -2.03 -0.63
CA GLN A 105 -11.41 -2.69 -1.37
C GLN A 105 -11.42 -2.23 -2.82
N VAL A 106 -11.82 -3.16 -3.68
CA VAL A 106 -12.03 -2.88 -5.10
C VAL A 106 -13.22 -1.94 -5.23
N HIS A 107 -13.01 -0.78 -5.85
CA HIS A 107 -14.01 0.26 -6.05
C HIS A 107 -14.15 0.69 -7.53
N GLN A 108 -13.31 0.16 -8.41
CA GLN A 108 -13.32 0.47 -9.84
C GLN A 108 -14.22 -0.52 -10.58
N ASP A 109 -14.64 -0.16 -11.80
CA ASP A 109 -15.29 -1.11 -12.70
C ASP A 109 -14.26 -2.17 -13.12
N MET A 110 -14.48 -3.41 -12.72
CA MET A 110 -13.60 -4.55 -13.02
C MET A 110 -14.15 -5.44 -14.15
N SER A 111 -15.10 -4.93 -14.92
CA SER A 111 -15.72 -5.61 -16.08
C SER A 111 -15.24 -5.07 -17.43
N ALA A 112 -14.53 -3.95 -17.45
CA ALA A 112 -13.93 -3.40 -18.67
C ALA A 112 -12.84 -4.34 -19.26
N PRO A 113 -12.47 -4.18 -20.55
CA PRO A 113 -11.41 -4.97 -21.17
C PRO A 113 -10.07 -4.87 -20.44
N PHE A 114 -9.28 -5.95 -20.44
CA PHE A 114 -7.99 -6.03 -19.73
C PHE A 114 -7.02 -4.89 -20.07
N SER A 115 -7.03 -4.40 -21.32
CA SER A 115 -6.17 -3.31 -21.78
C SER A 115 -6.48 -1.93 -21.15
N HIS A 116 -7.56 -1.80 -20.40
CA HIS A 116 -7.94 -0.55 -19.73
C HIS A 116 -7.30 -0.38 -18.34
N TYR A 117 -6.63 -1.42 -17.83
CA TYR A 117 -6.06 -1.40 -16.48
C TYR A 117 -4.54 -1.30 -16.53
N PHE A 118 -3.99 -0.56 -15.57
CA PHE A 118 -2.58 -0.75 -15.19
C PHE A 118 -2.45 -2.04 -14.39
N VAL A 119 -1.48 -2.88 -14.77
CA VAL A 119 -1.26 -4.17 -14.14
C VAL A 119 0.05 -4.12 -13.37
N PHE A 120 0.04 -4.55 -12.11
CA PHE A 120 1.25 -4.59 -11.31
C PHE A 120 2.15 -5.74 -11.80
N THR A 121 3.26 -5.41 -12.46
CA THR A 121 4.10 -6.38 -13.17
C THR A 121 5.45 -6.62 -12.47
N GLY A 122 5.92 -7.87 -12.44
CA GLY A 122 7.30 -8.22 -12.13
C GLY A 122 8.11 -8.44 -13.41
N HIS A 123 9.39 -8.11 -13.38
CA HIS A 123 10.36 -8.38 -14.45
C HIS A 123 11.48 -9.25 -13.90
N ASN A 124 11.86 -10.31 -14.63
CA ASN A 124 12.78 -11.36 -14.18
C ASN A 124 12.47 -11.79 -12.74
N SER A 125 11.21 -12.20 -12.54
CA SER A 125 10.59 -12.37 -11.22
C SER A 125 11.24 -13.46 -10.36
N TYR A 126 12.09 -14.28 -10.97
CA TYR A 126 12.83 -15.37 -10.34
C TYR A 126 14.17 -14.90 -9.74
N LEU A 127 14.70 -13.72 -10.09
CA LEU A 127 16.00 -13.27 -9.61
C LEU A 127 15.97 -12.87 -8.13
N THR A 128 16.94 -13.36 -7.38
CA THR A 128 17.10 -13.03 -5.95
C THR A 128 17.89 -11.74 -5.72
N GLY A 129 18.56 -11.23 -6.75
CA GLY A 129 19.37 -10.02 -6.69
C GLY A 129 19.56 -9.36 -8.06
N ASN A 130 20.81 -9.21 -8.48
CA ASN A 130 21.17 -8.52 -9.72
C ASN A 130 21.02 -9.39 -10.98
N GLN A 131 21.02 -8.73 -12.14
CA GLN A 131 20.81 -9.35 -13.46
C GLN A 131 21.98 -10.21 -13.96
N LEU A 132 23.17 -10.16 -13.34
CA LEU A 132 24.38 -10.73 -13.92
C LEU A 132 24.88 -12.00 -13.22
N ASN A 133 24.77 -12.09 -11.91
CA ASN A 133 25.38 -13.18 -11.14
C ASN A 133 24.65 -13.54 -9.83
N SER A 134 23.40 -13.11 -9.66
CA SER A 134 22.60 -13.55 -8.52
C SER A 134 21.94 -14.90 -8.75
N ASP A 135 21.46 -15.53 -7.69
CA ASP A 135 20.73 -16.79 -7.81
C ASP A 135 19.30 -16.56 -8.34
N SER A 136 18.74 -17.59 -8.98
CA SER A 136 17.32 -17.68 -9.30
C SER A 136 16.59 -18.52 -8.25
N SER A 137 15.35 -18.16 -7.94
CA SER A 137 14.54 -18.84 -6.95
C SER A 137 13.05 -18.58 -7.15
N ASP A 138 12.21 -19.43 -6.59
CA ASP A 138 10.78 -19.21 -6.45
C ASP A 138 10.43 -18.22 -5.32
N VAL A 139 11.35 -17.96 -4.39
CA VAL A 139 11.12 -17.07 -3.23
C VAL A 139 10.74 -15.63 -3.63
N PRO A 140 11.43 -14.96 -4.58
CA PRO A 140 11.02 -13.64 -5.04
C PRO A 140 9.65 -13.64 -5.73
N ILE A 141 9.30 -14.72 -6.44
CA ILE A 141 7.97 -14.92 -7.04
C ILE A 141 6.89 -14.96 -5.95
N VAL A 142 7.09 -15.76 -4.89
CA VAL A 142 6.16 -15.83 -3.75
C VAL A 142 5.96 -14.45 -3.12
N LYS A 143 7.07 -13.73 -2.86
CA LYS A 143 7.00 -12.37 -2.30
C LYS A 143 6.29 -11.39 -3.23
N ALA A 144 6.47 -11.50 -4.54
CA ALA A 144 5.78 -10.67 -5.52
C ALA A 144 4.26 -10.93 -5.49
N LEU A 145 3.85 -12.20 -5.48
CA LEU A 145 2.44 -12.59 -5.41
C LEU A 145 1.76 -12.14 -4.12
N GLN A 146 2.45 -12.28 -2.97
CA GLN A 146 1.97 -11.77 -1.67
C GLN A 146 1.80 -10.25 -1.64
N ARG A 147 2.57 -9.52 -2.45
CA ARG A 147 2.44 -8.06 -2.63
C ARG A 147 1.37 -7.67 -3.66
N GLY A 148 0.74 -8.64 -4.32
CA GLY A 148 -0.31 -8.39 -5.31
C GLY A 148 0.17 -8.25 -6.75
N VAL A 149 1.43 -8.56 -7.07
CA VAL A 149 1.92 -8.59 -8.47
C VAL A 149 1.08 -9.56 -9.29
N ARG A 150 0.65 -9.14 -10.49
CA ARG A 150 -0.26 -9.85 -11.41
C ARG A 150 0.39 -10.28 -12.74
N VAL A 151 1.65 -9.94 -12.97
CA VAL A 151 2.45 -10.49 -14.08
C VAL A 151 3.75 -11.06 -13.53
N ILE A 152 3.99 -12.34 -13.78
CA ILE A 152 5.22 -13.05 -13.38
C ILE A 152 5.95 -13.50 -14.64
N GLU A 153 7.24 -13.19 -14.70
CA GLU A 153 8.11 -13.55 -15.82
C GLU A 153 8.96 -14.78 -15.47
N LEU A 154 9.05 -15.72 -16.42
CA LEU A 154 9.86 -16.93 -16.35
C LEU A 154 10.65 -17.10 -17.66
N ASP A 155 11.97 -17.08 -17.55
CA ASP A 155 12.87 -17.26 -18.68
C ASP A 155 13.29 -18.73 -18.74
N MET A 156 12.73 -19.46 -19.69
CA MET A 156 12.84 -20.91 -19.78
C MET A 156 14.03 -21.31 -20.64
N TRP A 157 14.94 -22.08 -20.06
CA TRP A 157 16.12 -22.61 -20.74
C TRP A 157 16.25 -24.13 -20.52
N PRO A 158 16.81 -24.87 -21.49
CA PRO A 158 17.19 -26.26 -21.25
C PRO A 158 18.21 -26.35 -20.12
N ASN A 159 18.03 -27.30 -19.21
CA ASN A 159 19.05 -27.63 -18.21
C ASN A 159 20.32 -28.20 -18.90
N PRO A 160 21.46 -28.34 -18.19
CA PRO A 160 22.72 -28.82 -18.80
C PRO A 160 22.62 -30.18 -19.49
N SER A 161 21.76 -31.07 -18.97
CA SER A 161 21.50 -32.40 -19.54
C SER A 161 20.53 -32.38 -20.74
N LYS A 162 19.89 -31.24 -21.00
CA LYS A 162 18.87 -31.02 -22.06
C LYS A 162 17.67 -31.95 -21.97
N ASP A 163 17.32 -32.40 -20.78
CA ASP A 163 16.19 -33.28 -20.50
C ASP A 163 15.13 -32.62 -19.59
N ASN A 164 15.40 -31.42 -19.08
CA ASN A 164 14.50 -30.65 -18.23
C ASN A 164 14.64 -29.14 -18.46
N VAL A 165 13.80 -28.35 -17.77
CA VAL A 165 13.73 -26.89 -17.92
C VAL A 165 14.11 -26.19 -16.63
N ASP A 166 15.07 -25.27 -16.75
CA ASP A 166 15.50 -24.35 -15.72
C ASP A 166 15.02 -22.92 -16.03
N ILE A 167 14.87 -22.13 -14.98
CA ILE A 167 14.60 -20.70 -15.03
C ILE A 167 15.86 -19.94 -14.60
N LEU A 168 16.35 -19.07 -15.48
CA LEU A 168 17.52 -18.21 -15.25
C LEU A 168 17.62 -17.12 -16.32
N HIS A 169 18.47 -16.12 -16.06
CA HIS A 169 18.73 -15.06 -17.03
C HIS A 169 19.83 -15.51 -18.01
N GLY A 170 19.43 -15.75 -19.26
CA GLY A 170 20.30 -16.27 -20.32
C GLY A 170 21.52 -15.39 -20.61
N GLY A 171 22.65 -16.03 -20.94
CA GLY A 171 23.88 -15.31 -21.26
C GLY A 171 24.58 -14.65 -20.06
N THR A 172 24.16 -14.98 -18.83
CA THR A 172 24.73 -14.44 -17.59
C THR A 172 25.25 -15.55 -16.67
N LEU A 173 25.71 -15.19 -15.47
CA LEU A 173 26.19 -16.10 -14.43
C LEU A 173 25.14 -16.37 -13.35
N THR A 174 23.87 -16.06 -13.60
CA THR A 174 22.82 -16.33 -12.62
C THR A 174 22.62 -17.83 -12.42
N ALA A 175 22.57 -18.29 -11.17
CA ALA A 175 22.32 -19.71 -10.88
C ALA A 175 20.85 -20.06 -11.20
N PRO A 176 20.58 -21.24 -11.80
CA PRO A 176 19.23 -21.62 -12.21
C PRO A 176 18.35 -22.11 -11.06
N VAL A 177 17.04 -22.13 -11.30
CA VAL A 177 16.03 -22.84 -10.48
C VAL A 177 15.13 -23.67 -11.38
N GLU A 178 14.77 -24.89 -10.96
CA GLU A 178 13.89 -25.74 -11.77
C GLU A 178 12.52 -25.09 -12.00
N MET A 179 12.04 -25.10 -13.26
CA MET A 179 10.75 -24.51 -13.65
C MET A 179 9.59 -25.04 -12.80
N ILE A 180 9.56 -26.35 -12.53
CA ILE A 180 8.48 -26.97 -11.75
C ILE A 180 8.37 -26.39 -10.34
N LYS A 181 9.49 -25.93 -9.75
CA LYS A 181 9.49 -25.29 -8.44
C LYS A 181 8.78 -23.93 -8.50
N CYS A 182 9.11 -23.12 -9.51
CA CYS A 182 8.44 -21.85 -9.76
C CYS A 182 6.94 -22.04 -10.00
N LEU A 183 6.53 -22.97 -10.87
CA LEU A 183 5.12 -23.23 -11.18
C LEU A 183 4.32 -23.70 -9.95
N LYS A 184 4.90 -24.55 -9.09
CA LYS A 184 4.27 -24.97 -7.82
C LYS A 184 4.03 -23.79 -6.89
N SER A 185 5.02 -22.91 -6.74
CA SER A 185 4.89 -21.70 -5.93
C SER A 185 3.89 -20.72 -6.55
N ILE A 186 3.86 -20.57 -7.87
CA ILE A 186 2.84 -19.75 -8.55
C ILE A 186 1.45 -20.33 -8.27
N LYS A 187 1.24 -21.63 -8.43
CA LYS A 187 -0.05 -22.29 -8.17
C LYS A 187 -0.56 -22.04 -6.75
N GLU A 188 0.32 -22.14 -5.76
CA GLU A 188 -0.04 -21.97 -4.35
C GLU A 188 -0.39 -20.51 -4.01
N TYR A 189 0.34 -19.54 -4.56
CA TYR A 189 0.25 -18.14 -4.16
C TYR A 189 -0.48 -17.23 -5.17
N ALA A 190 -0.88 -17.75 -6.34
CA ALA A 190 -1.44 -16.95 -7.43
C ALA A 190 -2.56 -16.01 -6.96
N PHE A 191 -3.41 -16.47 -6.05
CA PHE A 191 -4.59 -15.73 -5.62
C PHE A 191 -4.58 -15.36 -4.12
N CYS A 192 -3.42 -15.43 -3.45
CA CYS A 192 -3.34 -15.16 -2.01
C CYS A 192 -3.62 -13.70 -1.63
N ALA A 193 -3.32 -12.75 -2.52
CA ALA A 193 -3.52 -11.31 -2.30
C ALA A 193 -4.58 -10.67 -3.21
N SER A 194 -5.04 -11.39 -4.24
CA SER A 194 -5.98 -10.86 -5.24
C SER A 194 -6.69 -11.98 -5.98
N ASN A 195 -7.99 -11.83 -6.23
CA ASN A 195 -8.81 -12.77 -7.01
C ASN A 195 -8.73 -12.50 -8.52
N TYR A 196 -8.01 -11.47 -8.96
CA TYR A 196 -7.91 -11.10 -10.37
C TYR A 196 -6.89 -11.98 -11.12
N PRO A 197 -7.02 -12.08 -12.46
CA PRO A 197 -6.16 -12.92 -13.28
C PRO A 197 -4.67 -12.68 -13.03
N LEU A 198 -3.91 -13.77 -13.07
CA LEU A 198 -2.46 -13.76 -13.10
C LEU A 198 -2.01 -14.04 -14.55
N VAL A 199 -1.10 -13.23 -15.07
CA VAL A 199 -0.43 -13.47 -16.34
C VAL A 199 0.96 -14.03 -16.05
N ILE A 200 1.34 -15.08 -16.76
CA ILE A 200 2.70 -15.61 -16.75
C ILE A 200 3.30 -15.31 -18.12
N THR A 201 4.36 -14.52 -18.18
CA THR A 201 5.14 -14.31 -19.40
C THR A 201 6.24 -15.37 -19.45
N LEU A 202 6.26 -16.12 -20.54
CA LEU A 202 7.23 -17.18 -20.78
C LEU A 202 8.21 -16.68 -21.85
N GLU A 203 9.45 -16.41 -21.46
CA GLU A 203 10.52 -16.18 -22.42
C GLU A 203 11.12 -17.53 -22.81
N ASP A 204 10.74 -18.03 -23.98
CA ASP A 204 10.96 -19.41 -24.39
C ASP A 204 12.24 -19.58 -25.24
N HIS A 205 13.24 -20.24 -24.66
CA HIS A 205 14.49 -20.64 -25.34
C HIS A 205 14.61 -22.17 -25.50
N LEU A 206 13.49 -22.88 -25.44
CA LEU A 206 13.45 -24.34 -25.42
C LEU A 206 13.47 -24.95 -26.82
N THR A 207 13.91 -26.21 -26.89
CA THR A 207 13.71 -27.06 -28.07
C THR A 207 12.26 -27.57 -28.12
N SER A 208 11.78 -27.98 -29.30
CA SER A 208 10.38 -28.39 -29.47
C SER A 208 9.94 -29.55 -28.59
N ASP A 209 10.83 -30.49 -28.27
CA ASP A 209 10.58 -31.58 -27.33
C ASP A 209 10.41 -31.09 -25.89
N LEU A 210 11.21 -30.11 -25.46
CA LEU A 210 11.07 -29.48 -24.16
C LEU A 210 9.82 -28.58 -24.10
N GLN A 211 9.49 -27.84 -25.16
CA GLN A 211 8.23 -27.10 -25.26
C GLN A 211 7.02 -28.03 -25.10
N ALA A 212 7.03 -29.17 -25.79
CA ALA A 212 5.98 -30.18 -25.67
C ALA A 212 5.90 -30.73 -24.23
N LYS A 213 7.05 -30.94 -23.58
CA LYS A 213 7.10 -31.34 -22.17
C LYS A 213 6.48 -30.26 -21.26
N VAL A 214 6.88 -28.99 -21.40
CA VAL A 214 6.35 -27.87 -20.59
C VAL A 214 4.85 -27.72 -20.74
N ALA A 215 4.32 -27.87 -21.95
CA ALA A 215 2.88 -27.75 -22.22
C ALA A 215 2.00 -28.80 -21.50
N THR A 216 2.60 -29.87 -20.95
CA THR A 216 1.88 -30.94 -20.23
C THR A 216 1.85 -30.78 -18.72
N VAL A 217 2.55 -29.78 -18.18
CA VAL A 217 2.79 -29.59 -16.73
C VAL A 217 1.73 -28.71 -16.09
#